data_AF-A0A1E5NFM5-F1
#
_entry.id   AF-A0A1E5NFM5-F1
#
_cell.length_a   1.000
_cell.length_b   1.000
_cell.length_c   1.000
_cell.angle_alpha   90.00
_cell.angle_beta   90.00
_cell.angle_gamma   90.00
#
_symmetry.space_group_name_H-M   'P 1'
#
loop_
_entity.id
_entity.type
_entity.pdbx_description
1 polymer ?
#
loop_
_entity_poly.entity_id
_entity_poly.type
_entity_poly.pdbx_seq_one_letter_code
_entity_poly.pdbx_strand_id
1 'polypeptide(L)'
;MIFDLLRDLELLLSDIVFSGINNIDYSTIEKIEVLAKKFEKISMENMKNLLIEFIDSLKKYKTEKDKKTNIKEVSDNITKIEFYIRNSLSYE
;
A
#
# COMPACT_ATOMS: atom_id res chain seq x y z
N MET A 1 -17.64 -5.48 4.56
CA MET A 1 -16.42 -6.31 4.77
C MET A 1 -15.33 -6.00 3.75
N ILE A 2 -15.53 -6.23 2.44
CA ILE A 2 -14.55 -5.85 1.41
C ILE A 2 -14.39 -4.31 1.33
N PHE A 3 -15.51 -3.58 1.26
CA PHE A 3 -15.50 -2.12 1.20
C PHE A 3 -14.85 -1.47 2.43
N ASP A 4 -15.08 -2.02 3.63
CA ASP A 4 -14.43 -1.53 4.84
C ASP A 4 -12.90 -1.72 4.78
N LEU A 5 -12.43 -2.86 4.26
CA LEU A 5 -10.99 -3.10 4.06
C LEU A 5 -10.37 -2.18 3.01
N LEU A 6 -11.09 -1.89 1.94
CA LEU A 6 -10.64 -0.94 0.91
C LEU A 6 -10.56 0.48 1.47
N ARG A 7 -11.53 0.89 2.31
CA ARG A 7 -11.51 2.19 3.01
C ARG A 7 -10.38 2.27 4.04
N ASP A 8 -10.16 1.23 4.83
CA ASP A 8 -9.02 1.14 5.77
C ASP A 8 -7.70 1.33 5.03
N LEU A 9 -7.56 0.69 3.86
CA LEU A 9 -6.38 0.83 3.01
C LEU A 9 -6.25 2.23 2.42
N GLU A 10 -7.34 2.83 1.93
CA GLU A 10 -7.36 4.20 1.39
C GLU A 10 -6.93 5.24 2.44
N LEU A 11 -7.41 5.12 3.68
CA LEU A 11 -7.00 5.98 4.79
C LEU A 11 -5.51 5.82 5.09
N LEU A 12 -5.02 4.58 5.14
CA LEU A 12 -3.60 4.30 5.39
C LEU A 12 -2.70 4.87 4.29
N LEU A 13 -3.10 4.76 3.01
CA LEU A 13 -2.36 5.36 1.90
C LEU A 13 -2.36 6.89 1.98
N SER A 14 -3.50 7.49 2.32
CA SER A 14 -3.63 8.93 2.51
C SER A 14 -2.71 9.44 3.62
N ASP A 15 -2.65 8.73 4.75
CA ASP A 15 -1.74 9.04 5.85
C ASP A 15 -0.27 8.96 5.43
N ILE A 16 0.10 7.97 4.62
CA ILE A 16 1.44 7.80 4.07
C ILE A 16 1.80 8.97 3.14
N VAL A 17 0.91 9.33 2.22
CA VAL A 17 1.11 10.42 1.27
C VAL A 17 1.23 11.75 2.01
N PHE A 18 0.38 11.99 3.00
CA PHE A 18 0.36 13.24 3.77
C PHE A 18 1.56 13.37 4.71
N SER A 19 1.90 12.32 5.46
CA SER A 19 3.06 12.32 6.36
C SER A 19 4.39 12.34 5.60
N GLY A 20 4.41 11.84 4.36
CA GLY A 20 5.58 11.74 3.53
C GLY A 20 6.44 10.53 3.90
N ILE A 21 6.99 9.88 2.88
CA ILE A 21 7.63 8.56 2.98
C ILE A 21 8.78 8.46 4.00
N ASN A 22 9.47 9.58 4.26
CA ASN A 22 10.54 9.63 5.26
C ASN A 22 10.04 9.33 6.68
N ASN A 23 8.78 9.69 6.98
CA ASN A 23 8.16 9.58 8.30
C ASN A 23 7.43 8.26 8.53
N ILE A 24 7.34 7.38 7.52
CA ILE A 24 6.75 6.05 7.66
C ILE A 24 7.63 5.21 8.58
N ASP A 25 7.07 4.60 9.61
CA ASP A 25 7.78 3.68 10.50
C ASP A 25 7.54 2.22 10.10
N TYR A 26 8.26 1.29 10.76
CA TYR A 26 8.03 -0.13 10.55
C TYR A 26 6.63 -0.57 10.99
N SER A 27 6.00 0.11 11.96
CA SER A 27 4.63 -0.21 12.38
C SER A 27 3.60 0.01 11.25
N THR A 28 3.83 1.01 10.40
CA THR A 28 3.00 1.24 9.21
C THR A 28 3.17 0.10 8.20
N ILE A 29 4.38 -0.41 8.02
CA ILE A 29 4.64 -1.58 7.15
C ILE A 29 3.91 -2.82 7.69
N GLU A 30 3.95 -3.06 9.00
CA GLU A 30 3.23 -4.16 9.65
C GLU A 30 1.71 -4.05 9.45
N LYS A 31 1.14 -2.83 9.50
CA LYS A 31 -0.28 -2.62 9.20
C LYS A 31 -0.63 -3.00 7.76
N ILE A 32 0.23 -2.69 6.79
CA ILE A 32 0.04 -3.08 5.39
C ILE A 32 0.13 -4.61 5.24
N GLU A 33 1.07 -5.26 5.93
CA GLU A 33 1.18 -6.73 5.95
C GLU A 33 -0.07 -7.40 6.52
N VAL A 34 -0.66 -6.82 7.57
CA VAL A 34 -1.94 -7.26 8.13
C VAL A 34 -3.07 -7.10 7.11
N LEU A 35 -3.15 -5.97 6.40
CA LEU A 35 -4.14 -5.77 5.34
C LEU A 35 -3.97 -6.78 4.20
N ALA A 36 -2.75 -7.05 3.76
CA ALA A 36 -2.48 -8.05 2.72
C ALA A 36 -3.01 -9.44 3.10
N LYS A 37 -2.79 -9.88 4.34
CA LYS A 37 -3.36 -11.15 4.86
C LYS A 37 -4.88 -11.13 4.94
N LYS A 38 -5.49 -9.97 5.23
CA LYS A 38 -6.96 -9.85 5.22
C LYS A 38 -7.51 -9.96 3.79
N PHE A 39 -6.85 -9.34 2.80
CA PHE A 39 -7.23 -9.44 1.38
C PHE A 39 -7.06 -10.85 0.81
N GLU A 40 -6.02 -11.57 1.22
CA GLU A 40 -5.84 -13.00 0.90
C GLU A 40 -7.02 -13.86 1.40
N LYS A 41 -7.44 -13.66 2.65
CA LYS A 41 -8.57 -14.40 3.25
C LYS A 41 -9.90 -14.22 2.54
N ILE A 42 -10.07 -13.13 1.80
CA ILE A 42 -11.28 -12.81 1.02
C ILE A 42 -11.07 -13.03 -0.48
N SER A 43 -10.00 -13.75 -0.86
CA SER A 43 -9.65 -14.11 -2.24
C SER A 43 -9.39 -12.93 -3.17
N MET A 44 -8.92 -11.79 -2.65
CA MET A 44 -8.47 -10.64 -3.44
C MET A 44 -6.96 -10.69 -3.68
N GLU A 45 -6.50 -11.73 -4.38
CA GLU A 45 -5.06 -11.97 -4.64
C GLU A 45 -4.36 -10.80 -5.33
N ASN A 46 -5.02 -10.13 -6.27
CA ASN A 46 -4.45 -8.97 -6.96
C ASN A 46 -4.12 -7.84 -6.00
N MET A 47 -5.03 -7.51 -5.07
CA MET A 47 -4.78 -6.51 -4.04
C MET A 47 -3.63 -6.94 -3.12
N LYS A 48 -3.64 -8.19 -2.66
CA LYS A 48 -2.56 -8.72 -1.82
C LYS A 48 -1.19 -8.65 -2.52
N ASN A 49 -1.12 -8.97 -3.81
CA ASN A 49 0.14 -8.86 -4.57
C ASN A 49 0.62 -7.41 -4.69
N LEU A 50 -0.30 -6.47 -4.96
CA LEU A 50 0.02 -5.04 -4.97
C LEU A 50 0.55 -4.54 -3.62
N LEU A 51 -0.04 -5.02 -2.52
CA LEU A 51 0.43 -4.67 -1.18
C LEU A 51 1.81 -5.26 -0.87
N ILE A 52 2.12 -6.48 -1.35
CA ILE A 52 3.46 -7.07 -1.21
C ILE A 52 4.49 -6.25 -2.00
N GLU A 53 4.21 -5.89 -3.25
CA GLU A 53 5.08 -5.01 -4.05
C GLU A 53 5.32 -3.66 -3.35
N PHE A 54 4.28 -3.10 -2.74
CA PHE A 54 4.39 -1.85 -1.98
C PHE A 54 5.21 -1.99 -0.70
N ILE A 55 5.03 -3.08 0.05
CA ILE A 55 5.85 -3.39 1.24
C ILE A 55 7.32 -3.51 0.87
N ASP A 56 7.63 -4.22 -0.22
CA ASP A 56 8.99 -4.42 -0.68
C ASP A 56 9.64 -3.10 -1.10
N SER A 57 8.90 -2.23 -1.82
CA SER A 57 9.42 -0.91 -2.19
C SER A 57 9.62 0.01 -0.98
N LEU A 58 8.76 -0.06 0.04
CA LEU A 58 8.95 0.66 1.31
C LEU A 58 10.20 0.19 2.07
N LYS A 59 10.39 -1.14 2.17
CA LYS A 59 11.58 -1.73 2.81
C LYS A 59 12.85 -1.31 2.08
N LYS A 60 12.85 -1.42 0.75
CA LYS A 60 13.94 -0.98 -0.13
C LYS A 60 14.25 0.50 0.03
N TYR A 61 13.21 1.35 0.07
CA TYR A 61 13.36 2.78 0.32
C TYR A 61 14.03 3.06 1.65
N LYS A 62 13.73 2.31 2.72
CA LYS A 62 14.35 2.50 4.03
C LYS A 62 15.82 2.04 4.06
N THR A 63 16.16 0.91 3.47
CA THR A 63 17.48 0.29 3.60
C THR A 63 18.53 0.81 2.60
N GLU A 64 18.11 1.18 1.39
CA GLU A 64 19.06 1.49 0.32
C GLU A 64 19.46 2.97 0.27
N LYS A 65 20.62 3.24 -0.37
CA LYS A 65 21.19 4.59 -0.52
C LYS A 65 20.53 5.40 -1.65
N ASP A 66 20.04 4.75 -2.71
CA ASP A 66 19.39 5.45 -3.83
C ASP A 66 17.94 5.82 -3.50
N LYS A 67 17.77 6.87 -2.70
CA LYS A 67 16.44 7.34 -2.30
C LYS A 67 15.61 7.88 -3.47
N LYS A 68 16.24 8.37 -4.55
CA LYS A 68 15.53 9.02 -5.68
C LYS A 68 14.86 7.99 -6.59
N THR A 69 15.53 6.88 -6.89
CA THR A 69 14.92 5.79 -7.65
C THR A 69 13.85 5.10 -6.80
N ASN A 70 14.15 4.88 -5.52
CA ASN A 70 13.26 4.14 -4.63
C ASN A 70 11.98 4.91 -4.27
N ILE A 71 12.02 6.24 -4.16
CA ILE A 71 10.80 7.03 -3.95
C ILE A 71 9.86 6.97 -5.15
N LYS A 72 10.40 6.90 -6.38
CA LYS A 72 9.59 6.73 -7.59
C LYS A 72 8.87 5.39 -7.56
N GLU A 73 9.59 4.32 -7.25
CA GLU A 73 9.02 2.96 -7.14
C GLU A 73 7.89 2.90 -6.10
N VAL A 74 8.06 3.57 -4.97
CA VAL A 74 7.01 3.66 -3.96
C VAL A 74 5.80 4.45 -4.46
N SER A 75 6.02 5.59 -5.11
CA SER A 75 4.94 6.41 -5.70
C SER A 75 4.17 5.65 -6.78
N ASP A 76 4.85 4.87 -7.62
CA ASP A 76 4.24 4.05 -8.66
C ASP A 76 3.34 2.98 -8.01
N ASN A 77 3.80 2.35 -6.92
CA ASN A 77 3.01 1.35 -6.20
C ASN A 77 1.79 1.95 -5.49
N ILE A 78 1.91 3.13 -4.87
CA ILE A 78 0.75 3.86 -4.32
C ILE A 78 -0.28 4.10 -5.42
N THR A 79 0.15 4.62 -6.57
CA THR A 79 -0.75 4.94 -7.69
C THR A 79 -1.47 3.70 -8.23
N LYS A 80 -0.78 2.57 -8.36
CA LYS A 80 -1.40 1.29 -8.77
C LYS A 80 -2.47 0.85 -7.77
N ILE A 81 -2.20 0.95 -6.47
CA ILE A 81 -3.15 0.55 -5.43
C ILE A 81 -4.37 1.48 -5.44
N GLU A 82 -4.17 2.80 -5.48
CA GLU A 82 -5.26 3.78 -5.55
C GLU A 82 -6.12 3.55 -6.79
N PHE A 83 -5.51 3.29 -7.95
CA PHE A 83 -6.24 2.96 -9.17
C PHE A 83 -7.07 1.69 -8.98
N TYR A 84 -6.51 0.63 -8.39
CA TYR A 84 -7.24 -0.60 -8.12
C TYR A 84 -8.41 -0.37 -7.16
N ILE A 85 -8.21 0.38 -6.07
CA ILE A 85 -9.27 0.74 -5.12
C ILE A 85 -10.40 1.47 -5.84
N ARG A 86 -10.09 2.53 -6.58
CA ARG A 86 -11.09 3.32 -7.32
C ARG A 86 -11.90 2.48 -8.30
N ASN A 87 -11.26 1.59 -9.05
CA ASN A 87 -11.95 0.68 -9.96
C ASN A 87 -12.77 -0.38 -9.22
N SER A 88 -12.37 -0.80 -8.03
CA SER A 88 -13.14 -1.75 -7.22
C SER A 88 -14.37 -1.09 -6.58
N LEU A 89 -14.27 0.18 -6.19
CA LEU A 89 -15.35 0.97 -5.62
C LEU A 89 -16.32 1.53 -6.67
N SER A 90 -15.88 1.73 -7.91
CA SER A 90 -16.74 2.27 -8.99
C SER A 90 -17.86 1.33 -9.44
N TYR A 91 -17.89 0.09 -8.95
CA TYR A 91 -18.97 -0.87 -9.18
C TYR A 91 -19.98 -0.92 -8.01
N GLU A 92 -19.92 0.00 -7.04
CA GLU A 92 -21.03 0.33 -6.12
C GLU A 92 -22.18 1.04 -6.85
#